data_AF-A0A7Y0DFR9-F1
#
_entry.id   AF-A0A7Y0DFR9-F1
#
_cell.length_a   1.000
_cell.length_b   1.000
_cell.length_c   1.000
_cell.angle_alpha   90.00
_cell.angle_beta   90.00
_cell.angle_gamma   90.00
#
_symmetry.space_group_name_H-M   'P 1'
#
loop_
_entity.id
_entity.type
_entity.pdbx_description
1 polymer ?
#
loop_
_entity_poly.entity_id
_entity_poly.type
_entity_poly.pdbx_seq_one_letter_code
_entity_poly.pdbx_strand_id
1 'polypeptide(L)' 'VLARHAPDVPVVDVPTTDTGAMDLVVARAGELAQPGDVVLLAPAAASFDMFASYGARGDAFAQAVHRYASRPDGPSAS' A
#
# COMPACT_ATOMS: atom_id res chain seq x y z
N VAL A 1 4.55 -5.16 18.69
CA VAL A 1 5.55 -4.07 18.75
C VAL A 1 4.91 -2.72 18.46
N LEU A 2 4.11 -2.56 17.39
CA LEU A 2 3.37 -1.31 17.15
C LEU A 2 2.30 -0.99 18.21
N ALA A 3 1.39 -1.93 18.50
CA ALA A 3 0.28 -1.73 19.45
C ALA A 3 0.70 -1.31 20.87
N ARG A 4 1.97 -1.55 21.25
CA ARG A 4 2.52 -1.14 22.54
C ARG A 4 3.05 0.30 22.55
N HIS A 5 3.48 0.81 21.41
CA HIS A 5 4.18 2.10 21.29
C HIS A 5 3.38 3.16 20.54
N ALA A 6 2.41 2.75 19.72
CA ALA A 6 1.51 3.64 18.99
C ALA A 6 0.14 2.94 18.82
N PRO A 7 -0.67 2.87 19.89
CA PRO A 7 -1.95 2.13 19.89
C PRO A 7 -2.99 2.75 18.95
N ASP A 8 -2.87 4.06 18.69
CA ASP A 8 -3.81 4.80 17.83
C ASP A 8 -3.48 4.67 16.33
N VAL A 9 -2.35 4.05 15.97
CA VAL A 9 -1.98 3.85 14.57
C VAL A 9 -2.82 2.70 14.02
N PRO A 10 -3.66 2.95 12.99
CA PRO A 10 -4.46 1.90 12.38
C PRO A 10 -3.55 0.84 11.75
N VAL A 11 -3.84 -0.42 12.05
CA VAL A 11 -3.18 -1.58 11.41
C VAL A 11 -4.21 -2.32 10.60
N VAL A 12 -3.89 -2.59 9.34
CA VAL A 12 -4.75 -3.33 8.42
C VAL A 12 -3.99 -4.57 7.95
N ASP A 13 -4.51 -5.74 8.29
CA ASP A 13 -4.00 -7.02 7.79
C ASP A 13 -4.60 -7.31 6.40
N VAL A 14 -3.73 -7.55 5.42
CA VAL A 14 -4.12 -7.96 4.07
C VAL A 14 -3.77 -9.44 3.91
N PRO A 15 -4.76 -10.37 3.92
CA PRO A 15 -4.49 -11.81 4.01
C PRO A 15 -4.09 -12.45 2.66
N THR A 16 -4.18 -11.72 1.54
CA THR A 16 -3.80 -12.29 0.24
C THR A 16 -2.28 -12.28 0.06
N THR A 17 -1.76 -13.38 -0.47
CA THR A 17 -0.33 -13.63 -0.66
C THR A 17 0.04 -13.71 -2.14
N ASP A 18 -0.78 -13.15 -3.03
CA ASP A 18 -0.50 -13.03 -4.46
C ASP A 18 -0.22 -11.57 -4.86
N THR A 19 0.04 -11.34 -6.14
CA THR A 19 0.33 -9.98 -6.66
C THR A 19 -0.86 -9.03 -6.57
N GLY A 20 -2.08 -9.55 -6.39
CA GLY A 20 -3.29 -8.77 -6.12
C GLY A 20 -3.27 -8.08 -4.75
N ALA A 21 -2.40 -8.51 -3.83
CA ALA A 21 -2.20 -7.86 -2.54
C ALA A 21 -1.89 -6.37 -2.67
N MET A 22 -1.11 -5.98 -3.68
CA MET A 22 -0.63 -4.60 -3.81
C MET A 22 -1.78 -3.62 -4.10
N ASP A 23 -2.78 -4.03 -4.89
CA ASP A 23 -3.95 -3.20 -5.17
C ASP A 23 -4.79 -2.95 -3.91
N LEU A 24 -4.91 -3.96 -3.06
CA LEU A 24 -5.61 -3.86 -1.78
C LEU A 24 -4.82 -2.98 -0.80
N VAL A 25 -3.50 -3.16 -0.70
CA VAL A 25 -2.63 -2.36 0.18
C VAL A 25 -2.71 -0.89 -0.19
N VAL A 26 -2.61 -0.55 -1.49
CA VAL A 26 -2.70 0.84 -1.95
C VAL A 26 -4.10 1.41 -1.72
N ALA A 27 -5.16 0.64 -1.95
CA ALA A 27 -6.52 1.09 -1.67
C ALA A 27 -6.71 1.47 -0.19
N ARG A 28 -6.26 0.60 0.73
CA ARG A 28 -6.34 0.85 2.17
C ARG A 28 -5.49 2.03 2.62
N ALA A 29 -4.29 2.18 2.06
CA ALA A 29 -3.44 3.33 2.33
C ALA A 29 -4.12 4.64 1.88
N GLY A 30 -4.77 4.64 0.71
CA GLY A 30 -5.50 5.79 0.19
C GLY A 30 -6.76 6.14 1.00
N GLU A 31 -7.44 5.16 1.60
CA GLU A 31 -8.57 5.39 2.52
C GLU A 31 -8.14 6.07 3.83
N LEU A 32 -6.89 5.84 4.27
CA LEU A 32 -6.34 6.39 5.51
C LEU A 32 -5.67 7.76 5.31
N ALA A 33 -5.10 7.99 4.13
CA ALA A 33 -4.35 9.20 3.82
C ALA A 33 -5.27 10.42 3.62
N GLN A 34 -4.83 11.58 4.08
CA GLN A 34 -5.45 12.88 3.83
C GLN A 34 -4.63 13.69 2.81
N PRO A 35 -5.22 14.73 2.18
CA PRO A 35 -4.46 15.64 1.33
C PRO A 35 -3.25 16.23 2.08
N GLY A 36 -2.05 16.06 1.49
CA GLY A 36 -0.77 16.48 2.08
C GLY A 36 0.01 15.36 2.77
N ASP A 37 -0.59 14.19 2.99
CA ASP A 37 0.12 13.02 3.53
C ASP A 37 1.00 12.33 2.48
N VAL A 38 2.00 11.61 2.96
CA VAL A 38 2.89 10.78 2.13
C VAL A 38 2.65 9.31 2.45
N VAL A 39 2.33 8.53 1.42
CA VAL A 39 2.26 7.06 1.50
C VAL A 39 3.61 6.47 1.09
N LEU A 40 4.29 5.78 2.01
CA LEU A 40 5.59 5.16 1.80
C LEU A 40 5.48 3.62 1.82
N LEU A 41 6.02 2.97 0.79
CA LEU A 41 6.24 1.52 0.78
C LEU A 41 7.56 1.19 1.51
N ALA A 42 7.48 0.70 2.76
CA ALA A 42 8.64 0.37 3.60
C ALA A 42 8.65 -1.09 4.10
N PRO A 43 8.90 -2.08 3.22
CA PRO A 43 8.95 -3.50 3.60
C PRO A 43 10.21 -3.83 4.40
N ALA A 44 10.04 -4.53 5.53
CA ALA A 44 11.13 -4.91 6.43
C ALA A 44 11.97 -6.12 5.93
N ALA A 45 11.53 -6.85 4.89
CA ALA A 45 12.19 -8.07 4.40
C ALA A 45 12.08 -8.26 2.88
N ALA A 46 12.90 -9.20 2.37
CA ALA A 46 12.82 -9.67 0.99
C ALA A 46 11.51 -10.44 0.77
N SER A 47 10.75 -10.09 -0.27
CA SER A 47 9.45 -10.69 -0.59
C SER A 47 9.55 -11.62 -1.80
N PHE A 48 10.57 -12.48 -1.82
CA PHE A 48 10.83 -13.37 -2.98
C PHE A 48 9.74 -14.41 -3.20
N ASP A 49 8.83 -14.59 -2.24
CA ASP A 49 7.63 -15.40 -2.31
C ASP A 49 6.49 -14.74 -3.11
N MET A 50 6.39 -13.41 -3.09
CA MET A 50 5.34 -12.64 -3.79
C MET A 50 5.82 -11.86 -5.01
N PHE A 51 7.10 -11.50 -5.07
CA PHE A 51 7.67 -10.68 -6.14
C PHE A 51 9.04 -11.21 -6.58
N ALA A 52 9.26 -11.26 -7.90
CA ALA A 52 10.49 -11.77 -8.50
C ALA A 52 11.75 -10.97 -8.11
N SER A 53 11.60 -9.69 -7.75
CA SER A 53 12.68 -8.83 -7.28
C SER A 53 12.15 -7.63 -6.50
N TYR A 54 13.06 -6.89 -5.85
CA TYR A 54 12.74 -5.61 -5.23
C TYR A 54 12.16 -4.59 -6.22
N GLY A 55 12.69 -4.55 -7.46
CA GLY A 55 12.19 -3.69 -8.53
C GLY A 55 10.77 -4.06 -8.93
N ALA A 56 10.49 -5.34 -9.13
CA ALA A 56 9.15 -5.82 -9.49
C ALA A 56 8.09 -5.45 -8.45
N ARG A 57 8.45 -5.44 -7.16
CA ARG A 57 7.57 -4.98 -6.08
C ARG A 57 7.32 -3.47 -6.13
N GLY A 58 8.36 -2.68 -6.41
CA GLY A 58 8.24 -1.23 -6.60
C GLY A 58 7.35 -0.90 -7.80
N ASP A 59 7.54 -1.60 -8.91
CA ASP A 59 6.73 -1.45 -10.12
C ASP A 59 5.26 -1.81 -9.85
N ALA A 60 5.00 -2.90 -9.12
CA ALA A 60 3.65 -3.30 -8.73
C ALA A 60 2.97 -2.22 -7.87
N PHE A 61 3.70 -1.60 -6.94
CA PHE A 61 3.19 -0.49 -6.13
C PHE A 61 2.86 0.74 -6.98
N ALA A 62 3.78 1.17 -7.86
CA ALA A 62 3.55 2.30 -8.75
C ALA A 62 2.32 2.06 -9.64
N GLN A 63 2.19 0.87 -10.22
CA GLN A 63 1.03 0.51 -11.04
C GLN A 63 -0.27 0.50 -10.23
N ALA A 64 -0.26 -0.02 -9.00
CA ALA A 64 -1.41 0.00 -8.11
C ALA A 64 -1.83 1.43 -7.75
N VAL A 65 -0.87 2.34 -7.50
CA VAL A 65 -1.12 3.77 -7.27
C VAL A 65 -1.74 4.43 -8.50
N HIS A 66 -1.23 4.16 -9.70
CA HIS A 66 -1.84 4.70 -10.93
C HIS A 66 -3.27 4.20 -11.12
N ARG A 67 -3.52 2.91 -10.88
CA ARG A 67 -4.89 2.36 -10.90
C ARG A 67 -5.77 3.01 -9.85
N TYR A 68 -5.25 3.27 -8.65
CA TYR A 68 -5.98 3.93 -7.56
C TYR A 68 -6.37 5.37 -7.92
N ALA A 69 -5.44 6.15 -8.44
CA ALA A 69 -5.66 7.55 -8.83
C ALA A 69 -6.61 7.69 -10.02
N SER A 70 -6.70 6.66 -10.87
CA SER A 70 -7.56 6.66 -12.07
C SER A 70 -8.98 6.15 -11.79
N ARG A 71 -9.33 5.84 -10.53
CA ARG A 71 -10.68 5.41 -10.14
C ARG A 71 -11.65 6.58 -10.26
N PRO A 72 -12.87 6.37 -10.76
CA PRO A 72 -13.88 7.43 -10.88
C PRO A 72 -14.25 8.07 -9.53
N ASP A 73 -14.07 7.33 -8.43
CA ASP A 73 -14.31 7.79 -7.05
C ASP A 73 -13.01 8.02 -6.26
N GLY A 74 -11.85 8.09 -6.93
CA GLY A 74 -10.56 8.36 -6.27
C GLY A 74 -10.51 9.77 -5.68
N PRO A 75 -9.66 10.03 -4.67
CA PRO A 75 -9.49 11.37 -4.12
C PRO A 75 -9.03 12.29 -5.24
N SER A 76 -9.94 13.14 -5.73
CA SER A 76 -9.65 14.13 -6.75
C SER A 76 -8.45 14.95 -6.30
N ALA A 77 -7.35 14.85 -7.04
CA ALA A 77 -6.21 15.74 -6.90
C ALA A 77 -6.67 17.13 -7.39
N SER A 78 -7.13 17.96 -6.44
CA SER A 78 -7.36 19.39 -6.62
C SER A 78 -6.17 20.18 -6.11
#